data_AF-A0AAJ1KHT4-F1
#
_entry.id   AF-A0AAJ1KHT4-F1
#
_cell.length_a   1.000
_cell.length_b   1.000
_cell.length_c   1.000
_cell.angle_alpha   90.00
_cell.angle_beta   90.00
_cell.angle_gamma   90.00
#
_symmetry.space_group_name_H-M   'P 1'
#
loop_
_entity.id
_entity.type
_entity.pdbx_description
1 polymer ?
#
loop_
_entity_poly.entity_id
_entity_poly.type
_entity_poly.pdbx_seq_one_letter_code
_entity_poly.pdbx_strand_id
1 'polypeptide(L)'
;MPSTTQITVPQLARLVGLPDAPRLVDVRIDDDFQADPQLLPASYRRDFRTVSTWAADFSGSKVVVICQRGEKLSQGVAAWLRHEGIPAESLEGGFAAWAAVKAPLVAADAIPPRDGKGRTVWVTRSRPKVDRIACPWLIRRFVDPGAVFLFVDPAEVPLVADRFAAVPFDIEGVFWSHRGDHCTFDTMIEEFGLRTEALDRLALIVRGADTARLDLVPQAAGFLAASLGLSRMFRDDLEQLEAGMLLYDAFFRWCRDATDETHNWPAGGKQQ
;
A
#
# COMPACT_ATOMS: atom_id res chain seq x y z
N MET A 1 30.90 8.19 6.05
CA MET A 1 29.93 8.10 7.17
C MET A 1 28.54 8.03 6.56
N PRO A 2 27.61 7.21 7.09
CA PRO A 2 26.23 7.24 6.63
C PRO A 2 25.66 8.64 6.83
N SER A 3 24.98 9.18 5.81
CA SER A 3 24.27 10.46 5.92
C SER A 3 23.18 10.33 6.98
N THR A 4 23.05 11.30 7.87
CA THR A 4 22.00 11.33 8.90
C THR A 4 20.70 11.97 8.39
N THR A 5 20.67 12.38 7.12
CA THR A 5 19.56 13.14 6.52
C THR A 5 19.09 12.58 5.17
N GLN A 6 19.66 11.45 4.75
CA GLN A 6 19.34 10.79 3.50
C GLN A 6 19.16 9.30 3.70
N ILE A 7 18.18 8.75 2.99
CA ILE A 7 17.92 7.33 2.89
C ILE A 7 18.26 6.85 1.48
N THR A 8 18.93 5.71 1.38
CA THR A 8 19.26 5.09 0.08
C THR A 8 18.05 4.36 -0.50
N VAL A 9 18.03 4.14 -1.82
CA VAL A 9 16.98 3.34 -2.49
C VAL A 9 16.84 1.94 -1.87
N PRO A 10 17.91 1.15 -1.63
CA PRO A 10 17.77 -0.17 -1.00
C PRO A 10 17.23 -0.13 0.43
N GLN A 11 17.55 0.91 1.21
CA GLN A 11 16.97 1.08 2.55
C GLN A 11 15.47 1.37 2.47
N LEU A 12 15.06 2.31 1.63
CA LEU A 12 13.65 2.65 1.46
C LEU A 12 12.84 1.47 0.89
N ALA A 13 13.37 0.76 -0.10
CA ALA A 13 12.69 -0.38 -0.73
C ALA A 13 12.35 -1.50 0.27
N ARG A 14 13.17 -1.70 1.32
CA ARG A 14 12.87 -2.66 2.39
C ARG A 14 11.71 -2.23 3.29
N LEU A 15 11.45 -0.93 3.37
CA LEU A 15 10.41 -0.32 4.19
C LEU A 15 9.07 -0.19 3.47
N VAL A 16 9.06 -0.06 2.13
CA VAL A 16 7.82 0.04 1.36
C VAL A 16 6.95 -1.21 1.57
N GLY A 17 5.64 -0.98 1.72
CA GLY A 17 4.65 -2.03 1.96
C GLY A 17 4.51 -2.48 3.42
N LEU A 18 5.28 -1.88 4.35
CA LEU A 18 5.24 -2.22 5.76
C LEU A 18 4.32 -1.31 6.58
N PRO A 19 3.80 -1.78 7.73
CA PRO A 19 2.99 -0.94 8.62
C PRO A 19 3.75 0.26 9.20
N ASP A 20 5.07 0.16 9.36
CA ASP A 20 5.95 1.22 9.90
C ASP A 20 6.71 1.99 8.82
N ALA A 21 6.32 1.83 7.55
CA ALA A 21 6.90 2.56 6.43
C ALA A 21 6.80 4.08 6.66
N PRO A 22 7.84 4.87 6.33
CA PRO A 22 7.75 6.32 6.41
C PRO A 22 6.70 6.84 5.41
N ARG A 23 6.11 7.99 5.72
CA ARG A 23 5.26 8.72 4.79
C ARG A 23 6.12 9.24 3.64
N LEU A 24 5.72 8.94 2.41
CA LEU A 24 6.46 9.35 1.22
C LEU A 24 5.83 10.59 0.59
N VAL A 25 6.63 11.65 0.43
CA VAL A 25 6.17 12.93 -0.13
C VAL A 25 6.95 13.23 -1.39
N ASP A 26 6.25 13.22 -2.51
CA ASP A 26 6.83 13.61 -3.81
C ASP A 26 6.67 15.13 -3.98
N VAL A 27 7.80 15.81 -4.15
CA VAL A 27 7.88 17.26 -4.36
C VAL A 27 8.48 17.62 -5.71
N ARG A 28 8.43 16.69 -6.68
CA ARG A 28 8.76 16.98 -8.09
C ARG A 28 7.89 18.12 -8.60
N ILE A 29 8.55 19.03 -9.32
CA ILE A 29 7.87 20.10 -10.08
C ILE A 29 7.01 19.48 -11.17
N ASP A 30 6.06 20.27 -11.69
CA ASP A 30 5.12 19.77 -12.69
C ASP A 30 5.84 19.26 -13.94
N ASP A 31 6.88 19.94 -14.43
CA ASP A 31 7.64 19.48 -15.60
C ASP A 31 8.28 18.09 -15.39
N ASP A 32 8.93 17.87 -14.25
CA ASP A 32 9.54 16.59 -13.89
C ASP A 32 8.48 15.48 -13.72
N PHE A 33 7.32 15.82 -13.17
CA PHE A 33 6.22 14.88 -12.99
C PHE A 33 5.48 14.57 -14.30
N GLN A 34 5.28 15.55 -15.18
CA GLN A 34 4.63 15.31 -16.47
C GLN A 34 5.53 14.51 -17.41
N ALA A 35 6.85 14.62 -17.28
CA ALA A 35 7.79 13.79 -18.02
C ALA A 35 7.70 12.30 -17.62
N ASP A 36 7.39 12.00 -16.35
CA ASP A 36 7.15 10.66 -15.84
C ASP A 36 6.08 10.68 -14.73
N PRO A 37 4.79 10.50 -15.09
CA PRO A 37 3.66 10.67 -14.19
C PRO A 37 3.39 9.43 -13.33
N GLN A 38 4.43 8.69 -12.98
CA GLN A 38 4.36 7.60 -12.00
C GLN A 38 4.83 8.07 -10.62
N LEU A 39 4.42 7.39 -9.56
CA LEU A 39 4.76 7.71 -8.18
C LEU A 39 5.49 6.55 -7.53
N LEU A 40 6.31 6.83 -6.51
CA LEU A 40 6.75 5.76 -5.62
C LEU A 40 5.52 5.18 -4.89
N PRO A 41 5.50 3.87 -4.57
CA PRO A 41 4.37 3.28 -3.88
C PRO A 41 4.08 4.01 -2.57
N ALA A 42 2.80 4.28 -2.31
CA ALA A 42 2.30 5.02 -1.14
C ALA A 42 2.73 6.49 -1.05
N SER A 43 3.39 7.04 -2.08
CA SER A 43 3.70 8.46 -2.16
C SER A 43 2.55 9.29 -2.70
N TYR A 44 2.54 10.58 -2.35
CA TYR A 44 1.63 11.55 -2.93
C TYR A 44 2.33 12.90 -3.08
N ARG A 45 1.83 13.69 -4.03
CA ARG A 45 2.46 14.96 -4.40
C ARG A 45 2.09 16.08 -3.41
N ARG A 46 3.09 16.90 -3.07
CA ARG A 46 2.94 18.18 -2.39
C ARG A 46 3.85 19.21 -3.05
N ASP A 47 3.37 20.46 -3.11
CA ASP A 47 4.19 21.55 -3.62
C ASP A 47 5.24 21.96 -2.57
N PHE A 48 6.52 21.92 -2.93
CA PHE A 48 7.61 22.33 -2.05
C PHE A 48 7.52 23.80 -1.63
N ARG A 49 6.91 24.66 -2.47
CA ARG A 49 6.77 26.11 -2.22
C ARG A 49 5.83 26.40 -1.06
N THR A 50 4.91 25.48 -0.76
CA THR A 50 3.90 25.63 0.27
C THR A 50 4.15 24.73 1.47
N VAL A 51 5.38 24.25 1.67
CA VAL A 51 5.74 23.34 2.79
C VAL A 51 5.26 23.84 4.15
N SER A 52 5.31 25.15 4.41
CA SER A 52 4.80 25.78 5.63
C SER A 52 3.30 25.57 5.87
N THR A 53 2.52 25.25 4.83
CA THR A 53 1.06 25.08 4.92
C THR A 53 0.64 23.65 5.24
N TRP A 54 1.47 22.66 4.90
CA TRP A 54 1.11 21.24 5.00
C TRP A 54 2.07 20.43 5.87
N ALA A 55 3.20 20.97 6.31
CA ALA A 55 4.17 20.25 7.14
C ALA A 55 3.51 19.59 8.37
N ALA A 56 2.60 20.32 9.04
CA ALA A 56 1.89 19.84 10.22
C ALA A 56 1.05 18.57 9.99
N ASP A 57 0.63 18.28 8.75
CA ASP A 57 -0.09 17.04 8.39
C ASP A 57 0.71 15.77 8.71
N PHE A 58 2.03 15.89 8.85
CA PHE A 58 2.96 14.77 9.09
C PHE A 58 3.43 14.67 10.54
N SER A 59 2.83 15.43 11.45
CA SER A 59 3.14 15.39 12.87
C SER A 59 3.04 13.96 13.42
N GLY A 60 4.06 13.51 14.15
CA GLY A 60 4.13 12.15 14.69
C GLY A 60 4.52 11.05 13.70
N SER A 61 4.79 11.39 12.43
CA SER A 61 5.26 10.45 11.41
C SER A 61 6.75 10.61 11.12
N LYS A 62 7.36 9.57 10.53
CA LYS A 62 8.64 9.69 9.81
C LYS A 62 8.35 9.98 8.35
N VAL A 63 9.11 10.87 7.71
CA VAL A 63 8.88 11.30 6.33
C VAL A 63 10.11 11.04 5.47
N VAL A 64 9.90 10.54 4.26
CA VAL A 64 10.91 10.54 3.21
C VAL A 64 10.45 11.43 2.07
N VAL A 65 11.27 12.42 1.73
CA VAL A 65 10.96 13.40 0.69
C VAL A 65 11.67 13.02 -0.60
N ILE A 66 10.92 13.02 -1.69
CA ILE A 66 11.36 12.62 -3.02
C ILE A 66 11.29 13.85 -3.93
N CYS A 67 12.38 14.15 -4.63
CA CYS A 67 12.35 15.01 -5.81
C CYS A 67 12.99 14.24 -6.98
N GLN A 68 13.15 14.88 -8.14
CA GLN A 68 13.64 14.18 -9.33
C GLN A 68 15.00 13.51 -9.11
N ARG A 69 15.95 14.19 -8.44
CA ARG A 69 17.35 13.73 -8.30
C ARG A 69 17.86 13.63 -6.86
N GLY A 70 17.01 13.85 -5.85
CA GLY A 70 17.43 13.82 -4.44
C GLY A 70 18.25 15.04 -3.97
N GLU A 71 18.16 16.15 -4.70
CA GLU A 71 18.96 17.36 -4.48
C GLU A 71 18.16 18.46 -3.74
N LYS A 72 18.30 19.72 -4.16
CA LYS A 72 17.81 20.94 -3.52
C LYS A 72 16.36 20.90 -3.01
N LEU A 73 15.42 20.37 -3.79
CA LEU A 73 13.99 20.40 -3.44
C LEU A 73 13.69 19.44 -2.28
N SER A 74 14.07 18.16 -2.41
CA SER A 74 13.83 17.18 -1.36
C SER A 74 14.66 17.48 -0.11
N GLN A 75 15.90 17.96 -0.26
CA GLN A 75 16.73 18.33 0.89
C GLN A 75 16.16 19.55 1.64
N GLY A 76 15.70 20.57 0.90
CA GLY A 76 15.10 21.78 1.50
C GLY A 76 13.79 21.47 2.23
N VAL A 77 12.91 20.68 1.63
CA VAL A 77 11.65 20.25 2.27
C VAL A 77 11.93 19.35 3.47
N ALA A 78 12.84 18.38 3.37
CA ALA A 78 13.20 17.54 4.51
C ALA A 78 13.81 18.37 5.65
N ALA A 79 14.59 19.41 5.34
CA ALA A 79 15.10 20.35 6.35
C ALA A 79 13.99 21.16 7.02
N TRP A 80 13.00 21.62 6.25
CA TRP A 80 11.82 22.29 6.80
C TRP A 80 11.04 21.38 7.74
N LEU A 81 10.75 20.14 7.33
CA LEU A 81 10.03 19.18 8.18
C LEU A 81 10.78 18.95 9.51
N ARG A 82 12.11 18.82 9.46
CA ARG A 82 12.93 18.71 10.69
C ARG A 82 12.87 19.97 11.55
N HIS A 83 12.79 21.16 10.95
CA HIS A 83 12.58 22.41 11.68
C HIS A 83 11.25 22.41 12.46
N GLU A 84 10.20 21.83 11.88
CA GLU A 84 8.89 21.63 12.53
C GLU A 84 8.87 20.44 13.53
N GLY A 85 10.01 19.83 13.81
CA GLY A 85 10.13 18.69 14.73
C GLY A 85 9.72 17.33 14.13
N ILE A 86 9.56 17.24 12.81
CA ILE A 86 9.14 16.02 12.10
C ILE A 86 10.41 15.29 11.60
N PRO A 87 10.66 14.04 12.02
CA PRO A 87 11.77 13.26 11.50
C PRO A 87 11.65 13.07 9.98
N ALA A 88 12.59 13.64 9.22
CA ALA A 88 12.53 13.60 7.76
C ALA A 88 13.91 13.35 7.13
N GLU A 89 13.92 12.52 6.09
CA GLU A 89 15.07 12.22 5.23
C GLU A 89 14.73 12.54 3.77
N SER A 90 15.75 12.77 2.94
CA SER A 90 15.56 12.83 1.48
C SER A 90 16.02 11.54 0.83
N LEU A 91 15.31 11.10 -0.22
CA LEU A 91 15.71 9.92 -0.98
C LEU A 91 16.96 10.23 -1.83
N GLU A 92 18.05 9.50 -1.58
CA GLU A 92 19.28 9.63 -2.36
C GLU A 92 19.03 9.30 -3.84
N GLY A 93 19.46 10.21 -4.73
CA GLY A 93 19.23 10.09 -6.17
C GLY A 93 17.78 10.28 -6.61
N GLY A 94 16.85 10.48 -5.67
CA GLY A 94 15.46 10.83 -5.92
C GLY A 94 14.67 9.78 -6.71
N PHE A 95 13.62 10.25 -7.38
CA PHE A 95 12.79 9.43 -8.27
C PHE A 95 13.63 8.76 -9.36
N ALA A 96 14.60 9.47 -9.95
CA ALA A 96 15.44 8.93 -11.01
C ALA A 96 16.24 7.69 -10.58
N ALA A 97 16.79 7.69 -9.36
CA ALA A 97 17.53 6.52 -8.85
C ALA A 97 16.60 5.34 -8.52
N TRP A 98 15.39 5.61 -8.02
CA TRP A 98 14.37 4.59 -7.79
C TRP A 98 13.94 3.92 -9.11
N ALA A 99 13.65 4.73 -10.12
CA ALA A 99 13.28 4.25 -11.45
C ALA A 99 14.43 3.49 -12.14
N ALA A 100 15.68 3.95 -11.98
CA ALA A 100 16.85 3.31 -12.58
C ALA A 100 17.08 1.87 -12.12
N VAL A 101 16.73 1.54 -10.87
CA VAL A 101 16.78 0.16 -10.36
C VAL A 101 15.53 -0.65 -10.67
N LYS A 102 14.59 -0.09 -11.46
CA LYS A 102 13.31 -0.70 -11.82
C LYS A 102 12.49 -1.14 -10.60
N ALA A 103 12.58 -0.38 -9.51
CA ALA A 103 11.72 -0.59 -8.36
C ALA A 103 10.26 -0.23 -8.72
N PRO A 104 9.26 -0.79 -8.00
CA PRO A 104 7.86 -0.60 -8.35
C PRO A 104 7.47 0.88 -8.39
N LEU A 105 6.63 1.24 -9.35
CA LEU A 105 6.09 2.58 -9.53
C LEU A 105 4.59 2.47 -9.76
N VAL A 106 3.82 3.40 -9.18
CA VAL A 106 2.36 3.45 -9.30
C VAL A 106 1.97 4.46 -10.36
N ALA A 107 1.19 4.04 -11.35
CA ALA A 107 0.65 4.93 -12.36
C ALA A 107 -0.32 5.94 -11.70
N ALA A 108 -0.02 7.24 -11.77
CA ALA A 108 -0.81 8.24 -11.03
C ALA A 108 -2.21 8.45 -11.60
N ASP A 109 -2.41 8.18 -12.88
CA ASP A 109 -3.71 8.21 -13.58
C ASP A 109 -4.62 7.05 -13.19
N ALA A 110 -4.05 5.92 -12.75
CA ALA A 110 -4.80 4.81 -12.17
C ALA A 110 -5.31 5.11 -10.75
N ILE A 111 -4.69 6.06 -10.04
CA ILE A 111 -5.12 6.46 -8.69
C ILE A 111 -6.38 7.32 -8.79
N PRO A 112 -7.49 6.95 -8.11
CA PRO A 112 -8.69 7.76 -8.15
C PRO A 112 -8.50 9.17 -7.59
N PRO A 113 -9.40 10.11 -7.94
CA PRO A 113 -9.39 11.44 -7.37
C PRO A 113 -9.39 11.42 -5.83
N ARG A 114 -8.63 12.34 -5.25
CA ARG A 114 -8.52 12.51 -3.80
C ARG A 114 -9.54 13.55 -3.31
N ASP A 115 -10.03 13.34 -2.09
CA ASP A 115 -10.90 14.29 -1.38
C ASP A 115 -10.16 15.58 -1.00
N GLY A 116 -10.87 16.53 -0.39
CA GLY A 116 -10.28 17.80 0.06
C GLY A 116 -9.18 17.66 1.13
N LYS A 117 -8.99 16.47 1.71
CA LYS A 117 -7.88 16.14 2.63
C LYS A 117 -6.76 15.36 1.94
N GLY A 118 -6.84 15.17 0.62
CA GLY A 118 -5.84 14.44 -0.16
C GLY A 118 -5.94 12.92 -0.02
N ARG A 119 -7.11 12.36 0.28
CA ARG A 119 -7.31 10.91 0.46
C ARG A 119 -8.23 10.35 -0.61
N THR A 120 -7.93 9.16 -1.11
CA THR A 120 -8.87 8.36 -1.90
C THR A 120 -9.97 7.82 -0.99
N VAL A 121 -11.20 7.78 -1.52
CA VAL A 121 -12.37 7.26 -0.80
C VAL A 121 -12.92 6.08 -1.59
N TRP A 122 -13.10 4.95 -0.91
CA TRP A 122 -13.51 3.68 -1.50
C TRP A 122 -14.77 3.17 -0.84
N VAL A 123 -15.63 2.50 -1.58
CA VAL A 123 -16.88 1.94 -1.05
C VAL A 123 -17.07 0.50 -1.51
N THR A 124 -17.53 -0.35 -0.59
CA THR A 124 -17.95 -1.72 -0.88
C THR A 124 -19.03 -2.17 0.10
N ARG A 125 -19.47 -3.41 -0.04
CA ARG A 125 -20.50 -4.02 0.79
C ARG A 125 -19.99 -4.27 2.21
N SER A 126 -20.88 -4.15 3.19
CA SER A 126 -20.65 -4.51 4.59
C SER A 126 -20.30 -5.99 4.78
N ARG A 127 -19.78 -6.35 5.96
CA ARG A 127 -19.25 -7.70 6.27
C ARG A 127 -18.11 -8.12 5.35
N PRO A 128 -17.01 -7.35 5.28
CA PRO A 128 -15.88 -7.64 4.40
C PRO A 128 -15.23 -8.98 4.73
N LYS A 129 -14.70 -9.64 3.71
CA LYS A 129 -13.95 -10.89 3.79
C LYS A 129 -12.94 -10.90 2.67
N VAL A 130 -11.84 -11.63 2.85
CA VAL A 130 -10.81 -11.89 1.83
C VAL A 130 -10.53 -10.63 1.00
N ASP A 131 -11.02 -10.52 -0.25
CA ASP A 131 -10.74 -9.39 -1.14
C ASP A 131 -11.15 -8.01 -0.59
N ARG A 132 -12.26 -7.92 0.14
CA ARG A 132 -12.72 -6.66 0.78
C ARG A 132 -11.90 -6.23 1.99
N ILE A 133 -10.87 -7.01 2.35
CA ILE A 133 -9.80 -6.60 3.28
C ILE A 133 -8.46 -6.50 2.53
N ALA A 134 -8.20 -7.42 1.58
CA ALA A 134 -6.98 -7.44 0.78
C ALA A 134 -6.79 -6.15 -0.03
N CYS A 135 -7.84 -5.71 -0.70
CA CYS A 135 -7.83 -4.48 -1.51
C CYS A 135 -7.56 -3.25 -0.62
N PRO A 136 -8.28 -3.03 0.50
CA PRO A 136 -7.93 -1.98 1.45
C PRO A 136 -6.49 -2.03 1.98
N TRP A 137 -5.97 -3.23 2.26
CA TRP A 137 -4.59 -3.41 2.69
C TRP A 137 -3.61 -2.96 1.61
N LEU A 138 -3.79 -3.42 0.37
CA LEU A 138 -2.93 -3.05 -0.77
C LEU A 138 -2.93 -1.53 -0.97
N ILE A 139 -4.13 -0.93 -0.98
CA ILE A 139 -4.29 0.52 -1.15
C ILE A 139 -3.54 1.25 -0.04
N ARG A 140 -3.75 0.91 1.24
CA ARG A 140 -3.10 1.60 2.37
C ARG A 140 -1.59 1.38 2.44
N ARG A 141 -1.06 0.30 1.87
CA ARG A 141 0.38 -0.01 1.91
C ARG A 141 1.13 0.50 0.68
N PHE A 142 0.47 0.63 -0.47
CA PHE A 142 1.14 0.89 -1.75
C PHE A 142 0.55 2.01 -2.59
N VAL A 143 -0.64 2.54 -2.29
CA VAL A 143 -1.30 3.55 -3.13
C VAL A 143 -1.59 4.83 -2.34
N ASP A 144 -2.32 4.70 -1.24
CA ASP A 144 -2.75 5.81 -0.42
C ASP A 144 -2.85 5.39 1.06
N PRO A 145 -1.82 5.69 1.87
CA PRO A 145 -1.82 5.41 3.31
C PRO A 145 -2.94 6.12 4.08
N GLY A 146 -3.58 7.15 3.48
CA GLY A 146 -4.71 7.87 4.06
C GLY A 146 -6.07 7.38 3.59
N ALA A 147 -6.15 6.32 2.78
CA ALA A 147 -7.40 5.90 2.14
C ALA A 147 -8.54 5.63 3.13
N VAL A 148 -9.72 6.09 2.77
CA VAL A 148 -10.97 5.91 3.51
C VAL A 148 -11.78 4.79 2.88
N PHE A 149 -12.32 3.90 3.72
CA PHE A 149 -13.17 2.79 3.27
C PHE A 149 -14.55 2.91 3.90
N LEU A 150 -15.58 2.85 3.05
CA LEU A 150 -16.98 2.89 3.42
C LEU A 150 -17.57 1.50 3.20
N PHE A 151 -18.09 0.90 4.27
CA PHE A 151 -18.79 -0.37 4.23
C PHE A 151 -20.29 -0.11 4.41
N VAL A 152 -21.08 -0.45 3.38
CA VAL A 152 -22.51 -0.08 3.33
C VAL A 152 -23.38 -1.27 2.92
N ASP A 153 -24.70 -1.10 2.98
CA ASP A 153 -25.62 -2.10 2.44
C ASP A 153 -25.31 -2.36 0.94
N PRO A 154 -25.34 -3.62 0.47
CA PRO A 154 -25.09 -3.92 -0.94
C PRO A 154 -25.89 -3.10 -1.95
N ALA A 155 -27.16 -2.80 -1.66
CA ALA A 155 -28.00 -2.03 -2.57
C ALA A 155 -27.61 -0.54 -2.64
N GLU A 156 -26.94 -0.03 -1.60
CA GLU A 156 -26.58 1.38 -1.45
C GLU A 156 -25.21 1.72 -2.04
N VAL A 157 -24.37 0.72 -2.36
CA VAL A 157 -23.01 0.96 -2.87
C VAL A 157 -22.99 1.95 -4.06
N PRO A 158 -23.84 1.83 -5.10
CA PRO A 158 -23.82 2.77 -6.22
C PRO A 158 -24.21 4.20 -5.83
N LEU A 159 -25.21 4.36 -4.96
CA LEU A 159 -25.68 5.68 -4.51
C LEU A 159 -24.65 6.34 -3.60
N VAL A 160 -23.99 5.58 -2.72
CA VAL A 160 -22.90 6.08 -1.89
C VAL A 160 -21.69 6.46 -2.73
N ALA A 161 -21.33 5.65 -3.73
CA ALA A 161 -20.27 5.97 -4.67
C ALA A 161 -20.49 7.33 -5.34
N ASP A 162 -21.69 7.56 -5.90
CA ASP A 162 -22.07 8.83 -6.53
C ASP A 162 -22.05 10.00 -5.53
N ARG A 163 -22.73 9.86 -4.38
CA ARG A 163 -22.94 10.97 -3.44
C ARG A 163 -21.70 11.38 -2.66
N PHE A 164 -20.79 10.45 -2.41
CA PHE A 164 -19.57 10.70 -1.65
C PHE A 164 -18.32 10.76 -2.53
N ALA A 165 -18.48 10.73 -3.87
CA ALA A 165 -17.38 10.59 -4.82
C ALA A 165 -16.43 9.44 -4.44
N ALA A 166 -17.00 8.33 -3.96
CA ALA A 166 -16.28 7.16 -3.52
C ALA A 166 -16.17 6.14 -4.66
N VAL A 167 -15.05 5.44 -4.73
CA VAL A 167 -14.75 4.49 -5.78
C VAL A 167 -15.29 3.12 -5.38
N PRO A 168 -16.27 2.56 -6.11
CA PRO A 168 -16.80 1.26 -5.79
C PRO A 168 -15.82 0.15 -6.19
N PHE A 169 -15.68 -0.87 -5.35
CA PHE A 169 -14.84 -2.03 -5.63
C PHE A 169 -15.43 -3.32 -5.06
N ASP A 170 -15.00 -4.45 -5.60
CA ASP A 170 -15.43 -5.81 -5.22
C ASP A 170 -16.97 -5.99 -5.26
N ILE A 171 -17.57 -5.46 -6.32
CA ILE A 171 -18.98 -5.66 -6.67
C ILE A 171 -19.10 -5.90 -8.18
N GLU A 172 -20.23 -6.45 -8.60
CA GLU A 172 -20.49 -6.68 -10.02
C GLU A 172 -20.66 -5.36 -10.79
N GLY A 173 -20.14 -5.32 -12.02
CA GLY A 173 -20.38 -4.21 -12.95
C GLY A 173 -19.54 -2.95 -12.72
N VAL A 174 -18.55 -2.97 -11.83
CA VAL A 174 -17.62 -1.84 -11.62
C VAL A 174 -16.21 -2.17 -12.11
N PHE A 175 -15.41 -1.12 -12.38
CA PHE A 175 -14.05 -1.26 -12.91
C PHE A 175 -13.13 -2.08 -11.99
N TRP A 176 -13.17 -1.79 -10.68
CA TRP A 176 -12.42 -2.49 -9.65
C TRP A 176 -13.17 -3.74 -9.20
N SER A 177 -13.17 -4.75 -10.05
CA SER A 177 -13.85 -6.02 -9.81
C SER A 177 -13.00 -7.20 -10.29
N HIS A 178 -13.58 -8.39 -10.17
CA HIS A 178 -13.02 -9.62 -10.71
C HIS A 178 -12.93 -9.55 -12.25
N ARG A 179 -11.91 -10.21 -12.80
CA ARG A 179 -11.69 -10.30 -14.26
C ARG A 179 -11.32 -11.72 -14.65
N GLY A 180 -12.26 -12.44 -15.26
CA GLY A 180 -12.08 -13.86 -15.56
C GLY A 180 -11.76 -14.63 -14.28
N ASP A 181 -10.60 -15.27 -14.25
CA ASP A 181 -10.12 -16.04 -13.10
C ASP A 181 -9.45 -15.21 -12.00
N HIS A 182 -9.32 -13.89 -12.18
CA HIS A 182 -8.65 -12.99 -11.23
C HIS A 182 -9.66 -12.33 -10.28
N CYS A 183 -9.30 -12.21 -8.99
CA CYS A 183 -10.10 -11.44 -8.02
C CYS A 183 -9.81 -9.93 -8.14
N THR A 184 -10.54 -9.09 -7.41
CA THR A 184 -10.32 -7.63 -7.39
C THR A 184 -8.90 -7.27 -6.95
N PHE A 185 -8.30 -8.01 -6.00
CA PHE A 185 -6.92 -7.77 -5.57
C PHE A 185 -5.90 -7.96 -6.71
N ASP A 186 -6.09 -8.99 -7.55
CA ASP A 186 -5.27 -9.19 -8.75
C ASP A 186 -5.41 -8.03 -9.73
N THR A 187 -6.65 -7.59 -9.97
CA THR A 187 -6.96 -6.44 -10.82
C THR A 187 -6.24 -5.18 -10.31
N MET A 188 -6.26 -4.93 -9.00
CA MET A 188 -5.57 -3.78 -8.40
C MET A 188 -4.05 -3.85 -8.56
N ILE A 189 -3.43 -5.03 -8.40
CA ILE A 189 -1.98 -5.17 -8.63
C ILE A 189 -1.61 -4.82 -10.08
N GLU A 190 -2.43 -5.27 -11.04
CA GLU A 190 -2.21 -4.99 -12.46
C GLU A 190 -2.35 -3.50 -12.79
N GLU A 191 -3.51 -2.92 -12.49
CA GLU A 191 -3.85 -1.54 -12.87
C GLU A 191 -2.98 -0.51 -12.15
N PHE A 192 -2.59 -0.75 -10.90
CA PHE A 192 -1.66 0.13 -10.20
C PHE A 192 -0.20 -0.09 -10.59
N GLY A 193 0.14 -1.10 -11.41
CA GLY A 193 1.53 -1.38 -11.78
C GLY A 193 2.38 -1.94 -10.63
N LEU A 194 1.76 -2.64 -9.67
CA LEU A 194 2.40 -3.11 -8.43
C LEU A 194 2.96 -4.54 -8.52
N ARG A 195 3.19 -5.06 -9.73
CA ARG A 195 3.74 -6.41 -9.93
C ARG A 195 5.12 -6.53 -9.28
N THR A 196 5.20 -7.39 -8.27
CA THR A 196 6.44 -7.81 -7.62
C THR A 196 6.28 -9.27 -7.22
N GLU A 197 7.38 -10.00 -7.13
CA GLU A 197 7.34 -11.42 -6.73
C GLU A 197 6.58 -11.64 -5.41
N ALA A 198 6.79 -10.76 -4.41
CA ALA A 198 6.11 -10.85 -3.13
C ALA A 198 4.59 -10.60 -3.24
N LEU A 199 4.17 -9.58 -4.01
CA LEU A 199 2.75 -9.30 -4.21
C LEU A 199 2.07 -10.35 -5.10
N ASP A 200 2.76 -10.91 -6.09
CA ASP A 200 2.21 -11.97 -6.93
C ASP A 200 1.99 -13.27 -6.15
N ARG A 201 2.91 -13.62 -5.23
CA ARG A 201 2.72 -14.73 -4.28
C ARG A 201 1.52 -14.49 -3.38
N LEU A 202 1.39 -13.29 -2.80
CA LEU A 202 0.24 -12.94 -1.97
C LEU A 202 -1.07 -12.97 -2.76
N ALA A 203 -1.05 -12.48 -4.01
CA ALA A 203 -2.21 -12.47 -4.89
C ALA A 203 -2.73 -13.89 -5.15
N LEU A 204 -1.84 -14.87 -5.33
CA LEU A 204 -2.23 -16.27 -5.50
C LEU A 204 -2.92 -16.85 -4.26
N ILE A 205 -2.47 -16.47 -3.05
CA ILE A 205 -3.12 -16.87 -1.78
C ILE A 205 -4.51 -16.25 -1.67
N VAL A 206 -4.61 -14.93 -1.91
CA VAL A 206 -5.87 -14.19 -1.85
C VAL A 206 -6.86 -14.75 -2.87
N ARG A 207 -6.44 -14.91 -4.13
CA ARG A 207 -7.24 -15.49 -5.20
C ARG A 207 -7.77 -16.88 -4.85
N GLY A 208 -6.92 -17.76 -4.31
CA GLY A 208 -7.33 -19.11 -3.91
C GLY A 208 -8.42 -19.08 -2.83
N ALA A 209 -8.25 -18.23 -1.82
CA ALA A 209 -9.23 -18.06 -0.74
C ALA A 209 -10.54 -17.42 -1.23
N ASP A 210 -10.46 -16.41 -2.10
CA ASP A 210 -11.60 -15.61 -2.52
C ASP A 210 -12.47 -16.32 -3.56
N THR A 211 -11.84 -17.07 -4.46
CA THR A 211 -12.52 -17.78 -5.57
C THR A 211 -12.81 -19.25 -5.28
N ALA A 212 -12.69 -19.68 -4.01
CA ALA A 212 -12.90 -21.06 -3.55
C ALA A 212 -12.01 -22.12 -4.25
N ARG A 213 -10.85 -21.72 -4.77
CA ARG A 213 -9.83 -22.61 -5.37
C ARG A 213 -8.69 -22.80 -4.39
N LEU A 214 -8.97 -23.50 -3.30
CA LEU A 214 -8.05 -23.67 -2.18
C LEU A 214 -6.81 -24.52 -2.51
N ASP A 215 -6.84 -25.21 -3.64
CA ASP A 215 -5.77 -26.01 -4.20
C ASP A 215 -4.75 -25.20 -5.01
N LEU A 216 -5.00 -23.91 -5.29
CA LEU A 216 -4.03 -23.04 -5.97
C LEU A 216 -2.70 -22.97 -5.22
N VAL A 217 -2.76 -22.85 -3.88
CA VAL A 217 -1.61 -22.85 -2.98
C VAL A 217 -1.99 -23.41 -1.61
N PRO A 218 -1.09 -24.16 -0.93
CA PRO A 218 -1.36 -24.73 0.40
C PRO A 218 -1.82 -23.70 1.44
N GLN A 219 -1.35 -22.45 1.31
CA GLN A 219 -1.64 -21.35 2.23
C GLN A 219 -3.10 -20.86 2.14
N ALA A 220 -3.79 -21.08 1.02
CA ALA A 220 -5.12 -20.49 0.75
C ALA A 220 -6.18 -20.96 1.76
N ALA A 221 -6.21 -22.25 2.11
CA ALA A 221 -7.18 -22.78 3.07
C ALA A 221 -7.02 -22.20 4.47
N GLY A 222 -5.77 -22.08 4.95
CA GLY A 222 -5.48 -21.46 6.25
C GLY A 222 -5.79 -19.97 6.27
N PHE A 223 -5.47 -19.28 5.18
CA PHE A 223 -5.79 -17.87 5.00
C PHE A 223 -7.31 -17.61 5.03
N LEU A 224 -8.09 -18.41 4.30
CA LEU A 224 -9.55 -18.35 4.32
C LEU A 224 -10.10 -18.60 5.73
N ALA A 225 -9.60 -19.61 6.43
CA ALA A 225 -10.03 -19.92 7.79
C ALA A 225 -9.80 -18.74 8.76
N ALA A 226 -8.62 -18.11 8.70
CA ALA A 226 -8.31 -16.91 9.48
C ALA A 226 -9.24 -15.73 9.12
N SER A 227 -9.45 -15.46 7.82
CA SER A 227 -10.34 -14.40 7.35
C SER A 227 -11.79 -14.59 7.81
N LEU A 228 -12.32 -15.81 7.73
CA LEU A 228 -13.65 -16.15 8.23
C LEU A 228 -13.74 -16.01 9.75
N GLY A 229 -12.70 -16.42 10.48
CA GLY A 229 -12.59 -16.23 11.93
C GLY A 229 -12.69 -14.76 12.32
N LEU A 230 -11.91 -13.88 11.68
CA LEU A 230 -11.99 -12.44 11.90
C LEU A 230 -13.42 -11.91 11.64
N SER A 231 -14.07 -12.34 10.56
CA SER A 231 -15.46 -11.91 10.27
C SER A 231 -16.49 -12.34 11.33
N ARG A 232 -16.17 -13.37 12.13
CA ARG A 232 -17.01 -13.83 13.24
C ARG A 232 -16.67 -13.16 14.57
N MET A 233 -15.44 -12.66 14.73
CA MET A 233 -14.99 -11.94 15.92
C MET A 233 -15.53 -10.51 15.97
N PHE A 234 -15.61 -9.84 14.81
CA PHE A 234 -15.93 -8.43 14.72
C PHE A 234 -17.34 -8.20 14.15
N ARG A 235 -18.13 -7.36 14.83
CA ARG A 235 -19.42 -6.88 14.31
C ARG A 235 -19.28 -5.60 13.49
N ASP A 236 -18.32 -4.78 13.86
CA ASP A 236 -17.97 -3.53 13.18
C ASP A 236 -16.97 -3.82 12.04
N ASP A 237 -17.29 -3.31 10.84
CA ASP A 237 -16.52 -3.60 9.64
C ASP A 237 -15.15 -2.89 9.64
N LEU A 238 -15.03 -1.71 10.27
CA LEU A 238 -13.77 -0.99 10.39
C LEU A 238 -12.86 -1.64 11.43
N GLU A 239 -13.39 -2.07 12.57
CA GLU A 239 -12.63 -2.88 13.53
C GLU A 239 -12.10 -4.17 12.89
N GLN A 240 -12.92 -4.84 12.07
CA GLN A 240 -12.49 -6.02 11.33
C GLN A 240 -11.38 -5.69 10.32
N LEU A 241 -11.50 -4.57 9.60
CA LEU A 241 -10.46 -4.10 8.69
C LEU A 241 -9.14 -3.90 9.43
N GLU A 242 -9.13 -3.14 10.51
CA GLU A 242 -7.91 -2.87 11.29
C GLU A 242 -7.29 -4.15 11.85
N ALA A 243 -8.10 -5.07 12.38
CA ALA A 243 -7.60 -6.38 12.85
C ALA A 243 -7.04 -7.23 11.70
N GLY A 244 -7.67 -7.15 10.53
CA GLY A 244 -7.23 -7.84 9.31
C GLY A 244 -5.91 -7.33 8.76
N MET A 245 -5.61 -6.03 8.89
CA MET A 245 -4.37 -5.43 8.34
C MET A 245 -3.12 -6.20 8.75
N LEU A 246 -3.02 -6.62 10.02
CA LEU A 246 -1.86 -7.36 10.53
C LEU A 246 -1.73 -8.75 9.89
N LEU A 247 -2.85 -9.42 9.58
CA LEU A 247 -2.82 -10.71 8.89
C LEU A 247 -2.18 -10.56 7.51
N TYR A 248 -2.60 -9.54 6.75
CA TYR A 248 -2.02 -9.26 5.43
C TYR A 248 -0.57 -8.80 5.52
N ASP A 249 -0.20 -7.99 6.53
CA ASP A 249 1.19 -7.60 6.78
C ASP A 249 2.08 -8.83 7.03
N ALA A 250 1.59 -9.80 7.82
CA ALA A 250 2.30 -11.03 8.12
C ALA A 250 2.48 -11.92 6.87
N PHE A 251 1.41 -12.10 6.08
CA PHE A 251 1.49 -12.89 4.84
C PHE A 251 2.35 -12.21 3.77
N PHE A 252 2.28 -10.89 3.64
CA PHE A 252 3.17 -10.14 2.75
C PHE A 252 4.64 -10.29 3.15
N ARG A 253 4.94 -10.15 4.45
CA ARG A 253 6.29 -10.38 4.97
C ARG A 253 6.78 -11.79 4.73
N TRP A 254 5.92 -12.79 4.92
CA TRP A 254 6.27 -14.16 4.58
C TRP A 254 6.54 -14.33 3.08
N CYS A 255 5.67 -13.80 2.21
CA CYS A 255 5.84 -13.86 0.75
C CYS A 255 7.14 -13.20 0.28
N ARG A 256 7.60 -12.16 0.96
CA ARG A 256 8.79 -11.38 0.60
C ARG A 256 10.08 -11.96 1.17
N ASP A 257 10.07 -12.36 2.43
CA ASP A 257 11.29 -12.54 3.21
C ASP A 257 11.47 -13.96 3.79
N ALA A 258 10.42 -14.80 3.84
CA ALA A 258 10.45 -16.05 4.64
C ALA A 258 9.82 -17.27 3.95
N THR A 259 9.68 -17.29 2.63
CA THR A 259 9.05 -18.43 1.91
C THR A 259 9.83 -19.74 2.03
N ASP A 260 11.15 -19.66 2.25
CA ASP A 260 12.04 -20.82 2.37
C ASP A 260 12.27 -21.25 3.83
N GLU A 261 11.71 -20.51 4.80
CA GLU A 261 11.86 -20.84 6.22
C GLU A 261 10.93 -22.00 6.62
N THR A 262 11.51 -23.01 7.26
CA THR A 262 10.77 -24.15 7.82
C THR A 262 10.92 -24.20 9.33
N HIS A 263 9.83 -24.40 10.06
CA HIS A 263 9.87 -24.62 11.51
C HIS A 263 10.07 -26.11 11.82
N ASN A 264 11.32 -26.58 11.73
CA ASN A 264 11.71 -27.91 12.18
C ASN A 264 12.47 -27.80 13.50
N TRP A 265 12.19 -28.71 14.45
CA TRP A 265 13.02 -28.84 15.65
C TRP A 265 14.45 -29.16 15.21
N PRO A 266 15.51 -28.49 15.70
CA PRO A 266 16.86 -28.90 15.39
C PRO A 266 17.04 -30.32 15.95
N ALA A 267 17.09 -31.32 15.06
CA ALA A 267 17.45 -32.67 15.44
C ALA A 267 18.82 -32.57 16.11
N GLY A 268 18.86 -32.80 17.43
CA GLY A 268 20.08 -32.72 18.21
C GLY A 268 21.15 -33.56 17.53
N GLY A 269 22.19 -32.91 17.03
CA GLY A 269 23.33 -33.58 16.43
C GLY A 269 23.93 -34.53 17.45
N LYS A 270 23.69 -35.82 17.28
CA LYS A 270 24.63 -36.83 17.77
C LYS A 270 25.70 -36.95 16.70
N GLN A 271 26.80 -36.24 16.88
CA GLN A 271 28.08 -36.67 16.32
C GLN A 271 28.51 -37.92 17.10
N GLN A 272 28.58 -39.05 16.40
CA GLN A 272 29.52 -40.13 16.66
C GLN A 272 30.20 -40.47 15.34
#